data_AF-A0A960VWJ1-F1
#
_entry.id   AF-A0A960VWJ1-F1
#
_cell.length_a   1.000
_cell.length_b   1.000
_cell.length_c   1.000
_cell.angle_alpha   90.00
_cell.angle_beta   90.00
_cell.angle_gamma   90.00
#
_symmetry.space_group_name_H-M   'P 1'
#
loop_
_entity.id
_entity.type
_entity.pdbx_description
1 polymer ?
#
loop_
_entity_poly.entity_id
_entity_poly.type
_entity_poly.pdbx_seq_one_letter_code
_entity_poly.pdbx_strand_id
1 'polypeptide(L)'
;MNAKITIVFIFLTGITVLNCKKAYAVDKPKPNYREMILEDFMEDYVKPAAKQSQRGFDDQVIGVLKLIPDLSLPEQKEEWTIIVNSALKSGKYGHSCKGCHKKYKKPYHKTYNKRLVKIPKDIDKLFGY
;
A
#
# COMPACT_ATOMS: atom_id res chain seq x y z
N MET A 1 -18.12 -72.44 -52.33
CA MET A 1 -16.83 -72.45 -53.04
C MET A 1 -16.27 -71.04 -53.07
N ASN A 2 -15.07 -70.89 -52.51
CA ASN A 2 -14.02 -69.92 -52.81
C ASN A 2 -14.19 -68.44 -52.40
N ALA A 3 -13.48 -68.15 -51.31
CA ALA A 3 -13.11 -66.84 -50.81
C ALA A 3 -12.36 -65.98 -51.86
N LYS A 4 -12.55 -64.66 -51.78
CA LYS A 4 -11.47 -63.71 -52.02
C LYS A 4 -11.47 -62.63 -50.94
N ILE A 5 -10.49 -62.78 -50.07
CA ILE A 5 -9.99 -61.81 -49.12
C ILE A 5 -9.44 -60.63 -49.92
N THR A 6 -9.87 -59.41 -49.62
CA THR A 6 -9.09 -58.21 -49.98
C THR A 6 -9.08 -57.31 -48.76
N ILE A 7 -7.98 -57.45 -48.02
CA ILE A 7 -7.56 -56.60 -46.93
C ILE A 7 -7.09 -55.28 -47.54
N VAL A 8 -7.74 -54.17 -47.19
CA VAL A 8 -7.17 -52.83 -47.34
C VAL A 8 -7.12 -52.21 -45.95
N PHE A 9 -5.97 -52.39 -45.31
CA PHE A 9 -5.48 -51.47 -44.27
C PHE A 9 -5.35 -50.09 -44.90
N ILE A 10 -5.91 -49.04 -44.29
CA ILE A 10 -5.31 -47.69 -44.31
C ILE A 10 -5.90 -46.86 -43.15
N PHE A 11 -5.00 -46.59 -42.20
CA PHE A 11 -4.83 -45.39 -41.37
C PHE A 11 -6.03 -44.85 -40.55
N LEU A 12 -6.08 -45.03 -39.23
CA LEU A 12 -5.33 -44.28 -38.21
C LEU A 12 -5.34 -42.76 -38.45
N THR A 13 -6.33 -42.06 -37.88
CA THR A 13 -6.10 -40.83 -37.10
C THR A 13 -7.20 -40.69 -36.04
N GLY A 14 -6.90 -41.15 -34.83
CA GLY A 14 -7.65 -40.79 -33.65
C GLY A 14 -7.48 -39.30 -33.38
N ILE A 15 -8.56 -38.52 -33.52
CA ILE A 15 -8.61 -37.13 -33.07
C ILE A 15 -8.87 -37.16 -31.57
N THR A 16 -7.78 -37.24 -30.79
CA THR A 16 -7.84 -36.94 -29.36
C THR A 16 -8.08 -35.44 -29.20
N VAL A 17 -9.32 -35.08 -28.90
CA VAL A 17 -9.68 -33.72 -28.47
C VAL A 17 -9.07 -33.47 -27.09
N LEU A 18 -7.86 -32.92 -27.09
CA LEU A 18 -7.18 -32.44 -25.89
C LEU A 18 -7.92 -31.17 -25.42
N ASN A 19 -8.87 -31.35 -24.51
CA ASN A 19 -9.54 -30.26 -23.80
C ASN A 19 -8.50 -29.53 -22.92
N CYS A 20 -7.84 -28.54 -23.50
CA CYS A 20 -6.91 -27.66 -22.82
C CYS A 20 -7.70 -26.68 -21.94
N LYS A 21 -7.95 -27.07 -20.68
CA LYS A 21 -8.42 -26.13 -19.64
C LYS A 21 -7.30 -25.13 -19.35
N LYS A 22 -7.26 -24.04 -20.12
CA LYS A 22 -6.48 -22.84 -19.77
C LYS A 22 -7.07 -22.28 -18.48
N ALA A 23 -6.45 -22.59 -17.34
CA ALA A 23 -6.71 -21.89 -16.10
C ALA A 23 -6.27 -20.43 -16.31
N TYR A 24 -7.23 -19.54 -16.52
CA TYR A 24 -7.01 -18.11 -16.42
C TYR A 24 -6.68 -17.81 -14.96
N ALA A 25 -5.43 -17.49 -14.67
CA ALA A 25 -5.07 -16.87 -13.42
C ALA A 25 -5.83 -15.55 -13.35
N VAL A 26 -6.85 -15.48 -12.49
CA VAL A 26 -7.49 -14.23 -12.12
C VAL A 26 -6.42 -13.41 -11.39
N ASP A 27 -5.84 -12.44 -12.08
CA ASP A 27 -4.97 -11.44 -11.47
C ASP A 27 -5.79 -10.75 -10.38
N LYS A 28 -5.50 -11.07 -9.11
CA LYS A 28 -6.14 -10.39 -7.99
C LYS A 28 -5.74 -8.91 -8.10
N PRO A 29 -6.67 -7.96 -8.05
CA PRO A 29 -6.34 -6.55 -8.12
C PRO A 29 -5.31 -6.23 -7.03
N LYS A 30 -4.14 -5.72 -7.44
CA LYS A 30 -3.08 -5.34 -6.51
C LYS A 30 -3.65 -4.32 -5.53
N PRO A 31 -3.47 -4.49 -4.21
CA PRO A 31 -3.99 -3.53 -3.24
C PRO A 31 -3.53 -2.10 -3.57
N ASN A 32 -4.42 -1.12 -3.40
CA ASN A 32 -4.12 0.30 -3.63
C ASN A 32 -3.36 0.93 -2.44
N TYR A 33 -2.55 0.12 -1.75
CA TYR A 33 -1.76 0.54 -0.61
C TYR A 33 -0.48 -0.31 -0.54
N ARG A 34 0.56 0.25 0.07
CA ARG A 34 1.77 -0.45 0.49
C ARG A 34 1.70 -0.68 1.99
N GLU A 35 2.14 -1.84 2.46
CA GLU A 35 2.30 -2.07 3.90
C GLU A 35 3.73 -1.76 4.31
N MET A 36 3.89 -1.00 5.38
CA MET A 36 5.19 -0.73 5.99
C MET A 36 5.06 -0.56 7.50
N ILE A 37 6.18 -0.62 8.22
CA ILE A 37 6.19 -0.37 9.67
C ILE A 37 5.98 1.14 9.89
N LEU A 38 5.22 1.51 10.92
CA LEU A 38 4.98 2.93 11.21
C LEU A 38 6.27 3.71 11.49
N GLU A 39 7.29 3.09 12.08
CA GLU A 39 8.62 3.70 12.24
C GLU A 39 9.24 4.07 10.90
N ASP A 40 9.30 3.11 9.97
CA ASP A 40 9.77 3.36 8.60
C ASP A 40 8.96 4.47 7.92
N PHE A 41 7.63 4.54 8.15
CA PHE A 41 6.82 5.64 7.61
C PHE A 41 7.24 7.01 8.15
N MET A 42 7.56 7.11 9.44
CA MET A 42 8.01 8.37 10.04
C MET A 42 9.39 8.78 9.50
N GLU A 43 10.28 7.82 9.25
CA GLU A 43 11.61 8.05 8.69
C GLU A 43 11.58 8.41 7.20
N ASP A 44 10.80 7.68 6.39
CA ASP A 44 10.83 7.75 4.92
C ASP A 44 9.87 8.79 4.33
N TYR A 45 8.81 9.18 5.07
CA TYR A 45 7.81 10.14 4.60
C TYR A 45 7.77 11.40 5.46
N VAL A 46 7.58 11.26 6.77
CA VAL A 46 7.35 12.42 7.67
C VAL A 46 8.58 13.32 7.78
N LYS A 47 9.77 12.74 8.00
CA LYS A 47 11.01 13.52 8.11
C LYS A 47 11.37 14.22 6.79
N PRO A 48 11.38 13.56 5.61
CA PRO A 48 11.64 14.22 4.34
C PRO A 48 10.63 15.31 4.02
N ALA A 49 9.33 15.05 4.24
CA ALA A 49 8.29 16.04 3.98
C ALA A 49 8.44 17.29 4.85
N ALA A 50 8.74 17.13 6.15
CA ALA A 50 8.99 18.26 7.03
C ALA A 50 10.22 19.07 6.58
N LYS A 51 11.26 18.42 6.07
CA LYS A 51 12.45 19.08 5.51
C LYS A 51 12.14 19.82 4.20
N GLN A 52 11.30 19.26 3.34
CA GLN A 52 10.89 19.92 2.09
C GLN A 52 9.96 21.11 2.32
N SER A 53 9.08 21.02 3.33
CA SER A 53 8.25 22.15 3.75
C SER A 53 9.09 23.32 4.27
N GLN A 54 10.21 23.07 4.97
CA GLN A 54 11.15 24.14 5.35
C GLN A 54 11.78 24.85 4.14
N ARG A 55 11.73 24.24 2.95
CA ARG A 55 12.19 24.80 1.68
C ARG A 55 11.05 25.41 0.85
N GLY A 56 9.83 25.48 1.39
CA GLY A 56 8.65 26.02 0.73
C GLY A 56 7.85 25.01 -0.10
N PHE A 57 8.17 23.72 -0.04
CA PHE A 57 7.43 22.66 -0.74
C PHE A 57 6.49 21.92 0.23
N ASP A 58 5.26 22.38 0.32
CA ASP A 58 4.32 21.92 1.35
C ASP A 58 3.43 20.73 0.94
N ASP A 59 3.37 20.39 -0.34
CA ASP A 59 2.47 19.34 -0.85
C ASP A 59 2.67 17.99 -0.14
N GLN A 60 3.94 17.59 0.03
CA GLN A 60 4.31 16.36 0.70
C GLN A 60 3.91 16.38 2.19
N VAL A 61 4.17 17.48 2.90
CA VAL A 61 3.88 17.56 4.34
C VAL A 61 2.38 17.62 4.59
N ILE A 62 1.62 18.31 3.73
CA ILE A 62 0.16 18.36 3.80
C ILE A 62 -0.43 16.98 3.55
N GLY A 63 0.04 16.25 2.53
CA GLY A 63 -0.40 14.90 2.22
C GLY A 63 -0.15 13.93 3.38
N VAL A 64 1.06 13.94 3.93
CA VAL A 64 1.43 13.13 5.08
C VAL A 64 0.61 13.48 6.32
N LEU A 65 0.44 14.77 6.63
CA LEU A 65 -0.32 15.22 7.79
C LEU A 65 -1.77 14.74 7.73
N LYS A 66 -2.41 14.78 6.55
CA LYS A 66 -3.78 14.25 6.37
C LYS A 66 -3.88 12.75 6.62
N LEU A 67 -2.82 11.98 6.35
CA LEU A 67 -2.80 10.53 6.56
C LEU A 67 -2.56 10.15 8.03
N ILE A 68 -1.76 10.94 8.78
CA ILE A 68 -1.32 10.61 10.14
C ILE A 68 -2.44 10.13 11.08
N PRO A 69 -3.63 10.76 11.16
CA PRO A 69 -4.70 10.31 12.05
C PRO A 69 -5.24 8.92 11.70
N ASP A 70 -5.21 8.51 10.43
CA ASP A 70 -5.61 7.15 10.03
C ASP A 70 -4.55 6.11 10.39
N LEU A 71 -3.33 6.54 10.69
CA LEU A 71 -2.23 5.71 11.17
C LEU A 71 -2.14 5.66 12.70
N SER A 72 -3.02 6.35 13.42
CA SER A 72 -3.08 6.26 14.88
C SER A 72 -3.79 4.99 15.34
N LEU A 73 -3.77 4.74 16.64
CA LEU A 73 -4.70 3.81 17.28
C LEU A 73 -6.12 4.42 17.27
N PRO A 74 -7.18 3.60 17.22
CA PRO A 74 -8.56 4.09 17.16
C PRO A 74 -8.89 5.07 18.28
N GLU A 75 -8.45 4.79 19.50
CA GLU A 75 -8.68 5.62 20.68
C GLU A 75 -7.90 6.95 20.68
N GLN A 76 -6.89 7.08 19.81
CA GLN A 76 -6.09 8.31 19.67
C GLN A 76 -6.43 9.11 18.40
N LYS A 77 -7.30 8.58 17.54
CA LYS A 77 -7.59 9.14 16.22
C LYS A 77 -8.15 10.55 16.28
N GLU A 78 -9.11 10.79 17.18
CA GLU A 78 -9.72 12.10 17.36
C GLU A 78 -8.68 13.14 17.79
N GLU A 79 -7.85 12.78 18.77
CA GLU A 79 -6.82 13.67 19.30
C GLU A 79 -5.75 14.00 18.24
N TRP A 80 -5.30 12.99 17.49
CA TRP A 80 -4.34 13.18 16.39
C TRP A 80 -4.95 14.07 15.28
N THR A 81 -6.23 13.90 14.99
CA THR A 81 -6.98 14.73 14.04
C THR A 81 -6.98 16.21 14.46
N ILE A 82 -7.20 16.49 15.75
CA ILE A 82 -7.18 17.86 16.29
C ILE A 82 -5.79 18.49 16.13
N ILE A 83 -4.72 17.76 16.49
CA ILE A 83 -3.33 18.24 16.39
C ILE A 83 -2.98 18.54 14.93
N VAL A 84 -3.31 17.61 14.02
CA VAL A 84 -3.06 17.75 12.58
C VAL A 84 -3.83 18.92 12.00
N ASN A 85 -5.13 19.03 12.27
CA ASN A 85 -5.97 20.11 11.74
C ASN A 85 -5.50 21.49 12.23
N SER A 86 -5.03 21.59 13.47
CA SER A 86 -4.44 22.82 14.00
C SER A 86 -3.19 23.23 13.22
N ALA A 87 -2.31 22.28 12.88
CA ALA A 87 -1.12 22.57 12.07
C ALA A 87 -1.47 22.89 10.61
N LEU A 88 -2.44 22.18 10.02
CA LEU A 88 -2.91 22.47 8.66
C LEU A 88 -3.50 23.88 8.55
N LYS A 89 -4.31 24.30 9.54
CA LYS A 89 -4.89 25.66 9.58
C LYS A 89 -3.86 26.76 9.79
N SER A 90 -2.84 26.50 10.59
CA SER A 90 -1.82 27.51 10.93
C SER A 90 -0.67 27.61 9.94
N GLY A 91 -0.57 26.68 8.97
CA GLY A 91 0.59 26.55 8.08
C GLY A 91 1.88 26.16 8.81
N LYS A 92 1.81 25.86 10.11
CA LYS A 92 2.96 25.52 10.96
C LYS A 92 3.12 24.01 11.05
N TYR A 93 3.35 23.37 9.91
CA TYR A 93 3.40 21.91 9.79
C TYR A 93 4.42 21.24 10.74
N GLY A 94 5.58 21.87 10.92
CA GLY A 94 6.63 21.38 11.84
C GLY A 94 6.22 21.33 13.32
N HIS A 95 5.20 22.09 13.75
CA HIS A 95 4.72 22.08 15.13
C HIS A 95 3.86 20.84 15.46
N SER A 96 3.08 20.32 14.49
CA SER A 96 2.29 19.09 14.69
C SER A 96 3.18 17.89 14.97
N CYS A 97 4.22 17.69 14.15
CA CYS A 97 5.13 16.54 14.32
C CYS A 97 5.87 16.58 15.66
N LYS A 98 6.30 17.76 16.12
CA LYS A 98 6.92 17.94 17.44
C LYS A 98 5.94 17.71 18.60
N GLY A 99 4.69 18.17 18.46
CA GLY A 99 3.63 17.96 19.44
C GLY A 99 3.28 16.48 19.60
N CYS A 100 3.02 15.78 18.49
CA CYS A 100 2.79 14.35 18.48
C CYS A 100 3.99 13.57 19.01
N HIS A 101 5.21 13.89 18.58
CA HIS A 101 6.41 13.23 19.09
C HIS A 101 6.54 13.40 20.60
N LYS A 102 6.43 14.62 21.14
CA LYS A 102 6.57 14.86 22.59
C LYS A 102 5.50 14.13 23.41
N LYS A 103 4.24 14.16 22.95
CA LYS A 103 3.10 13.58 23.69
C LYS A 103 3.08 12.05 23.62
N TYR A 104 3.39 11.50 22.45
CA TYR A 104 3.25 10.07 22.21
C TYR A 104 4.57 9.29 22.15
N LYS A 105 5.76 9.89 22.35
CA LYS A 105 7.04 9.15 22.30
C LYS A 105 7.05 7.86 23.14
N LYS A 106 6.59 7.92 24.38
CA LYS A 106 6.54 6.76 25.29
C LYS A 106 5.55 5.68 24.84
N PRO A 107 4.26 5.99 24.58
CA PRO A 107 3.34 5.00 24.05
C PRO A 107 3.74 4.50 22.65
N TYR A 108 4.32 5.35 21.80
CA TYR A 108 4.83 5.02 20.46
C TYR A 108 5.79 3.82 20.49
N HIS A 109 6.85 3.88 21.30
CA HIS A 109 7.79 2.76 21.37
C HIS A 109 7.18 1.46 21.91
N LYS A 110 6.09 1.53 22.69
CA LYS A 110 5.43 0.34 23.25
C LYS A 110 4.41 -0.28 22.32
N THR A 111 3.65 0.52 21.57
CA THR A 111 2.49 0.04 20.79
C THR A 111 2.63 0.22 19.29
N TYR A 112 3.56 1.05 18.81
CA TYR A 112 3.64 1.45 17.41
C TYR A 112 4.92 1.02 16.67
N ASN A 113 6.00 0.72 17.38
CA ASN A 113 7.33 0.45 16.78
C ASN A 113 7.37 -0.71 15.76
N LYS A 114 6.41 -1.63 15.83
CA LYS A 114 6.30 -2.79 14.92
C LYS A 114 4.93 -2.88 14.25
N ARG A 115 4.13 -1.81 14.33
CA ARG A 115 2.77 -1.83 13.79
C ARG A 115 2.84 -1.64 12.28
N LEU A 116 2.33 -2.62 11.54
CA LEU A 116 2.12 -2.47 10.12
C LEU A 116 1.00 -1.47 9.87
N VAL A 117 1.25 -0.55 8.95
CA VAL A 117 0.29 0.44 8.50
C VAL A 117 0.16 0.40 6.98
N LYS A 118 -1.03 0.75 6.51
CA LYS A 118 -1.36 0.76 5.08
C LYS A 118 -1.20 2.19 4.57
N ILE A 119 -0.20 2.39 3.71
CA ILE A 119 0.08 3.68 3.08
C ILE A 119 -0.60 3.69 1.71
N PRO A 120 -1.55 4.59 1.44
CA PRO A 120 -2.18 4.72 0.13
C PRO A 120 -1.14 5.04 -0.95
N LYS A 121 -1.28 4.46 -2.14
CA LYS A 121 -0.36 4.74 -3.27
C LYS A 121 -0.31 6.20 -3.69
N ASP A 122 -1.33 6.98 -3.36
CA ASP A 122 -1.32 8.43 -3.66
C ASP A 122 -0.28 9.17 -2.82
N ILE A 123 0.07 8.65 -1.63
CA ILE A 123 1.20 9.17 -0.87
C ILE A 123 2.51 8.78 -1.55
N ASP A 124 2.67 7.52 -2.00
CA ASP A 124 3.87 7.11 -2.75
C ASP A 124 4.17 8.04 -3.94
N LYS A 125 3.13 8.43 -4.70
CA LYS A 125 3.24 9.36 -5.84
C LYS A 125 3.77 10.75 -5.44
N LEU A 126 3.43 11.25 -4.25
CA LEU A 126 3.93 12.56 -3.77
C LEU A 126 5.45 12.55 -3.53
N PHE A 127 6.04 11.37 -3.33
CA PHE A 127 7.47 11.18 -3.06
C PHE A 127 8.23 10.58 -4.24
N GLY A 128 7.53 10.22 -5.32
CA GLY A 128 8.12 9.64 -6.52
C GLY A 128 8.48 8.15 -6.38
N TYR A 129 7.80 7.43 -5.50
CA TYR A 129 7.96 5.97 -5.31
C TYR A 129 7.11 5.12 -6.26
#